data_AF-A0ABC9ARG3-F1
#
_entry.id   AF-A0ABC9ARG3-F1
#
_cell.length_a   1.000
_cell.length_b   1.000
_cell.length_c   1.000
_cell.angle_alpha   90.00
_cell.angle_beta   90.00
_cell.angle_gamma   90.00
#
_symmetry.space_group_name_H-M   'P 1'
#
loop_
_entity.id
_entity.type
_entity.pdbx_description
1 polymer ?
#
loop_
_entity_poly.entity_id
_entity_poly.type
_entity_poly.pdbx_seq_one_letter_code
_entity_poly.pdbx_strand_id
1 'polypeptide(L)'
;MEHSRRNSNFPAAAAVVLLLIILSTEMASVAADTCKHLSGSFRGYCLRSESCARTCIMESNDNIDGMCLDFISKCYCLSQCRSP
;
A
#
# COMPACT_ATOMS: atom_id res chain seq x y z
N MET A 1 42.57 -13.78 45.71
CA MET A 1 41.17 -14.24 45.69
C MET A 1 40.33 -13.10 45.12
N GLU A 2 40.16 -13.04 43.80
CA GLU A 2 39.36 -12.00 43.14
C GLU A 2 37.93 -12.50 43.01
N HIS A 3 37.02 -11.87 43.76
CA HIS A 3 35.59 -12.08 43.60
C HIS A 3 35.14 -11.30 42.36
N SER A 4 35.25 -11.94 41.19
CA SER A 4 34.64 -11.46 39.95
C SER A 4 33.13 -11.34 40.16
N ARG A 5 32.65 -10.13 40.49
CA ARG A 5 31.22 -9.77 40.51
C ARG A 5 30.66 -9.98 39.10
N ARG A 6 30.15 -11.17 38.82
CA ARG A 6 29.23 -11.38 37.69
C ARG A 6 27.97 -10.56 37.99
N ASN A 7 27.79 -9.47 37.27
CA ASN A 7 26.57 -8.68 37.27
C ASN A 7 25.44 -9.53 36.64
N SER A 8 24.67 -10.22 37.47
CA SER A 8 23.59 -11.16 37.09
C SER A 8 22.37 -10.51 36.40
N ASN A 9 22.48 -9.27 35.93
CA ASN A 9 21.40 -8.50 35.31
C ASN A 9 21.39 -8.58 33.76
N PHE A 10 22.45 -9.13 33.16
CA PHE A 10 22.56 -9.30 31.70
C PHE A 10 21.46 -10.15 31.02
N PRO A 11 20.98 -11.28 31.60
CA PRO A 11 20.03 -12.14 30.90
C PRO A 11 18.61 -11.57 30.85
N ALA A 12 18.23 -10.74 31.82
CA ALA A 12 16.90 -10.15 31.91
C ALA A 12 16.67 -9.08 30.84
N ALA A 13 17.67 -8.22 30.61
CA ALA A 13 17.58 -7.18 29.58
C ALA A 13 17.47 -7.78 28.17
N ALA A 14 18.24 -8.84 27.87
CA ALA A 14 18.18 -9.54 26.59
C ALA A 14 16.83 -10.22 26.35
N ALA A 15 16.25 -10.83 27.40
CA ALA A 15 14.92 -11.43 27.32
C ALA A 15 13.81 -10.40 27.07
N VAL A 16 13.89 -9.23 27.71
CA VAL A 16 12.96 -8.12 27.49
C VAL A 16 13.06 -7.59 26.05
N VAL A 17 14.29 -7.38 25.55
CA VAL A 17 14.50 -6.94 24.16
C VAL A 17 13.96 -7.96 23.16
N LEU A 18 14.18 -9.26 23.40
CA LEU A 18 13.65 -10.32 22.53
C LEU A 18 12.12 -10.36 22.55
N LEU A 19 11.49 -10.18 23.71
CA LEU A 19 10.04 -10.13 23.85
C LEU A 19 9.43 -8.94 23.10
N LEU A 20 10.08 -7.78 23.14
CA LEU A 20 9.65 -6.58 22.42
C LEU A 20 9.70 -6.76 20.89
N ILE A 21 10.67 -7.53 20.37
CA ILE A 21 10.78 -7.84 18.94
C ILE A 21 9.68 -8.81 18.48
N ILE A 22 9.24 -9.73 19.33
CA ILE A 22 8.22 -10.73 18.98
C ILE A 22 6.81 -10.10 18.91
N LEU A 23 6.57 -9.00 19.63
CA LEU A 23 5.26 -8.32 19.67
C LEU A 23 4.99 -7.42 18.45
N SER A 24 5.97 -7.20 17.60
CA SER A 24 5.82 -6.42 16.38
C SER A 24 5.60 -7.35 15.19
N THR A 25 4.37 -7.79 14.93
CA THR A 25 3.75 -7.83 13.60
C THR A 25 2.34 -8.41 13.68
N GLU A 26 1.38 -7.71 13.09
CA GLU A 26 0.39 -8.21 12.13
C GLU A 26 -0.43 -6.98 11.71
N MET A 27 0.19 -6.06 10.97
CA MET A 27 -0.54 -4.97 10.30
C MET A 27 -0.91 -5.50 8.91
N ALA A 28 -2.04 -6.19 8.82
CA ALA A 28 -2.61 -6.52 7.53
C ALA A 28 -3.02 -5.21 6.84
N SER A 29 -2.33 -4.86 5.75
CA SER A 29 -2.76 -3.76 4.89
C SER A 29 -4.13 -4.12 4.31
N VAL A 30 -5.17 -3.42 4.74
CA VAL A 30 -6.49 -3.53 4.11
C VAL A 30 -6.38 -2.80 2.77
N ALA A 31 -5.97 -3.53 1.73
CA ALA A 31 -6.12 -3.03 0.37
C ALA A 31 -7.63 -2.92 0.12
N ALA A 32 -8.14 -1.70 -0.05
CA ALA A 32 -9.50 -1.51 -0.52
C ALA A 32 -9.60 -2.16 -1.90
N ASP A 33 -10.59 -3.04 -2.11
CA ASP A 33 -10.84 -3.63 -3.42
C ASP A 33 -11.19 -2.50 -4.41
N THR A 34 -10.26 -2.26 -5.32
CA THR A 34 -10.39 -1.25 -6.37
C THR A 34 -10.74 -1.95 -7.67
N CYS A 35 -11.81 -1.48 -8.29
CA CYS A 35 -12.27 -1.94 -9.58
C CYS A 35 -11.71 -1.01 -10.65
N LYS A 36 -11.33 -1.58 -11.80
CA LYS A 36 -10.82 -0.78 -12.93
C LYS A 36 -11.73 -0.92 -14.14
N HIS A 37 -11.96 0.17 -14.85
CA HIS A 37 -12.61 0.18 -16.16
C HIS A 37 -11.85 1.06 -17.14
N LEU A 38 -11.99 0.81 -18.43
CA LEU A 38 -11.35 1.64 -19.45
C LEU A 38 -11.98 3.04 -19.44
N SER A 39 -11.15 4.08 -19.53
CA SER A 39 -11.62 5.46 -19.69
C SER A 39 -12.36 5.63 -21.02
N GLY A 40 -13.50 6.32 -20.99
CA GLY A 40 -14.29 6.61 -22.19
C GLY A 40 -13.88 7.89 -22.92
N SER A 41 -13.18 8.81 -22.22
CA SER A 41 -12.86 10.15 -22.73
C SER A 41 -11.36 10.43 -22.90
N PHE A 42 -10.48 9.61 -22.31
CA PHE A 42 -9.04 9.75 -22.48
C PHE A 42 -8.60 9.42 -23.91
N ARG A 43 -7.77 10.29 -24.50
CA ARG A 43 -7.35 10.17 -25.90
C ARG A 43 -5.84 9.97 -26.00
N GLY A 44 -5.44 9.08 -26.90
CA GLY A 44 -4.04 8.79 -27.20
C GLY A 44 -3.38 7.84 -26.19
N TYR A 45 -2.04 7.82 -26.21
CA TYR A 45 -1.23 6.98 -25.34
C TYR A 45 -1.16 7.54 -23.93
N CYS A 46 -1.43 6.71 -22.93
CA CYS A 46 -1.31 7.07 -21.53
C CYS A 46 0.16 7.01 -21.10
N LEU A 47 0.84 8.16 -21.16
CA LEU A 47 2.25 8.27 -20.75
C LEU A 47 2.42 8.72 -19.30
N ARG A 48 1.38 9.31 -18.71
CA ARG A 48 1.38 9.84 -17.34
C ARG A 48 0.06 9.47 -16.65
N SER A 49 0.15 8.67 -15.60
CA SER A 49 -1.02 8.27 -14.81
C SER A 49 -1.77 9.47 -14.24
N GLU A 50 -1.08 10.54 -13.88
CA GLU A 50 -1.73 11.76 -13.36
C GLU A 50 -2.70 12.39 -14.38
N SER A 51 -2.35 12.41 -15.67
CA SER A 51 -3.25 12.91 -16.72
C SER A 51 -4.47 11.99 -16.86
N CYS A 52 -4.27 10.68 -16.75
CA CYS A 52 -5.36 9.70 -16.75
C CYS A 52 -6.27 9.87 -15.53
N ALA A 53 -5.71 9.99 -14.32
CA ALA A 53 -6.45 10.22 -13.09
C ALA A 53 -7.36 11.46 -13.17
N ARG A 54 -6.81 12.60 -13.62
CA ARG A 54 -7.61 13.82 -13.82
C ARG A 54 -8.77 13.61 -14.79
N THR A 55 -8.53 12.91 -15.91
CA THR A 55 -9.60 12.59 -16.87
C THR A 55 -10.66 11.69 -16.23
N CYS A 56 -10.25 10.64 -15.50
CA CYS A 56 -11.16 9.73 -14.82
C CYS A 56 -12.04 10.42 -13.77
N ILE A 57 -11.48 11.34 -12.98
CA ILE A 57 -12.24 12.14 -12.01
C ILE A 57 -13.26 13.05 -12.71
N MET A 58 -12.94 13.57 -13.89
CA MET A 58 -13.90 14.35 -14.69
C MET A 58 -14.97 13.50 -15.38
N GLU A 59 -14.70 12.22 -15.65
CA GLU A 59 -15.67 11.31 -16.28
C GLU A 59 -16.82 10.94 -15.33
N SER A 60 -16.53 10.72 -14.05
CA SER A 60 -17.52 10.31 -13.06
C SER A 60 -17.02 10.59 -11.65
N ASN A 61 -17.95 11.02 -10.78
CA ASN A 61 -17.67 11.19 -9.35
C ASN A 61 -17.50 9.84 -8.61
N ASP A 62 -17.87 8.71 -9.24
CA ASP A 62 -17.62 7.37 -8.70
C ASP A 62 -16.15 6.92 -8.89
N ASN A 63 -15.40 7.62 -9.75
CA ASN A 63 -13.98 7.35 -9.97
C ASN A 63 -13.14 8.03 -8.90
N ILE A 64 -12.24 7.27 -8.28
CA ILE A 64 -11.36 7.74 -7.22
C ILE A 64 -9.94 8.01 -7.71
N ASP A 65 -9.54 7.40 -8.82
CA ASP A 65 -8.20 7.58 -9.41
C ASP A 65 -8.16 7.08 -10.87
N GLY A 66 -7.00 7.12 -11.51
CA GLY A 66 -6.76 6.52 -12.82
C GLY A 66 -5.28 6.25 -13.09
N MET A 67 -5.00 5.18 -13.83
CA MET A 67 -3.63 4.78 -14.13
C MET A 67 -3.45 4.27 -15.56
N CYS A 68 -2.23 4.46 -16.07
CA CYS A 68 -1.82 3.89 -17.34
C CYS A 68 -1.46 2.41 -17.17
N LEU A 69 -2.17 1.52 -17.87
CA LEU A 69 -1.94 0.08 -17.84
C LEU A 69 -1.83 -0.48 -19.27
N ASP A 70 -1.36 -1.73 -19.35
CA ASP A 70 -1.14 -2.50 -20.58
C ASP A 70 0.01 -2.02 -21.47
N PHE A 71 0.39 -2.88 -22.43
CA PHE A 71 1.49 -2.63 -23.38
C PHE A 71 1.25 -1.41 -24.29
N ILE A 72 -0.01 -1.10 -24.60
CA ILE A 72 -0.41 0.08 -25.38
C ILE A 72 -0.57 1.30 -24.45
N SER A 73 -0.35 1.13 -23.14
CA SER A 73 -0.55 2.16 -22.12
C SER A 73 -1.90 2.85 -22.29
N LYS A 74 -2.98 2.09 -22.09
CA LYS A 74 -4.34 2.63 -22.06
C LYS A 74 -4.63 3.23 -20.69
N CYS A 75 -5.51 4.23 -20.66
CA CYS A 75 -5.96 4.82 -19.40
C CYS A 75 -7.11 3.99 -18.80
N TYR A 76 -6.93 3.53 -17.58
CA TYR A 76 -7.95 2.84 -16.79
C TYR A 76 -8.33 3.70 -15.58
N CYS A 77 -9.62 3.93 -15.42
CA CYS A 77 -10.19 4.58 -14.25
C CYS A 77 -10.39 3.58 -13.12
N LEU A 78 -10.10 4.01 -11.91
CA LEU A 78 -10.23 3.23 -10.69
C LEU A 78 -11.45 3.72 -9.90
N SER A 79 -12.29 2.80 -9.45
CA SER A 79 -13.44 3.07 -8.60
C SER A 79 -13.46 2.11 -7.42
N GLN A 80 -14.22 2.45 -6.38
CA GLN A 80 -14.52 1.47 -5.34
C GLN A 80 -15.38 0.36 -5.94
N CYS A 81 -14.98 -0.90 -5.77
CA CYS A 81 -15.83 -2.00 -6.17
C CYS A 81 -17.14 -1.90 -5.37
N ARG A 82 -18.29 -1.80 -6.06
CA ARG A 82 -19.56 -2.09 -5.40
C ARG A 82 -19.56 -3.58 -5.09
N SER A 83 -19.67 -3.92 -3.81
CA SER A 83 -19.99 -5.28 -3.41
C SER A 83 -21.25 -5.74 -4.16
N PRO A 84 -21.30 -6.99 -4.65
CA PRO A 84 -22.44 -7.52 -5.40
C PRO A 84 -23.75 -7.47 -4.62
#